data_AF-A0A6H1ZX55-F1
#
_entry.id   AF-A0A6H1ZX55-F1
#
_cell.length_a   1.000
_cell.length_b   1.000
_cell.length_c   1.000
_cell.angle_alpha   90.00
_cell.angle_beta   90.00
_cell.angle_gamma   90.00
#
_symmetry.space_group_name_H-M   'P 1'
#
loop_
_entity.id
_entity.type
_entity.pdbx_description
1 polymer ?
#
loop_
_entity_poly.entity_id
_entity_poly.type
_entity_poly.pdbx_seq_one_letter_code
_entity_poly.pdbx_strand_id
1 'polypeptide(L)' 'MRQSAAKFFKICQFVKYRFEKLTIHHIDYNKKNNDELNLISLCRKCHSKTGGKRKYWQNYFKEKVQRL' A
#
# COMPACT_ATOMS: atom_id res chain seq x y z
N MET A 1 -20.08 21.76 3.34
CA MET A 1 -19.08 20.93 4.07
C MET A 1 -18.38 20.04 3.05
N ARG A 2 -17.16 20.41 2.62
CA ARG A 2 -16.36 19.59 1.70
C ARG A 2 -15.64 18.55 2.54
N GLN A 3 -16.10 17.30 2.48
CA GLN A 3 -15.41 16.20 3.16
C GLN A 3 -14.03 16.04 2.51
N SER A 4 -13.01 16.19 3.34
CA SER A 4 -11.61 15.97 3.03
C SER A 4 -11.45 14.54 2.51
N ALA A 5 -11.15 14.41 1.22
CA ALA A 5 -10.79 13.12 0.64
C ALA A 5 -9.52 12.63 1.34
N ALA A 6 -9.65 11.61 2.19
CA ALA A 6 -8.52 10.87 2.72
C ALA A 6 -7.63 10.50 1.53
N LYS A 7 -6.39 11.01 1.55
CA LYS A 7 -5.40 10.86 0.49
C LYS A 7 -4.92 9.40 0.53
N PHE A 8 -5.75 8.47 0.05
CA PHE A 8 -5.36 7.07 -0.07
C PHE A 8 -4.21 6.99 -1.08
N PHE A 9 -2.99 6.82 -0.56
CA PHE A 9 -1.78 6.71 -1.36
C PHE A 9 -1.88 5.46 -2.25
N LYS A 10 -2.25 5.68 -3.50
CA LYS A 10 -2.38 4.66 -4.55
C LYS A 10 -0.99 4.25 -5.04
N ILE A 11 -0.31 3.39 -4.31
CA ILE A 11 0.98 2.80 -4.74
C ILE A 11 0.71 1.59 -5.62
N CYS A 12 0.04 1.80 -6.75
CA CYS A 12 0.05 0.83 -7.85
C CYS A 12 1.07 1.32 -8.87
N GLN A 13 2.31 0.83 -8.78
CA GLN A 13 3.37 1.14 -9.75
C GLN A 13 3.05 0.68 -11.18
N PHE A 14 2.10 -0.24 -11.33
CA PHE A 14 1.62 -0.71 -12.62
C PHE A 14 0.30 -0.01 -12.95
N VAL A 15 0.43 1.26 -13.35
CA VAL A 15 -0.65 2.23 -13.68
C VAL A 15 -1.64 1.73 -14.77
N LYS A 16 -1.45 0.52 -15.33
CA LYS A 16 -2.23 0.01 -16.46
C LYS A 16 -3.61 -0.55 -16.13
N TYR A 17 -3.99 -0.71 -14.86
CA TYR A 17 -5.29 -1.31 -14.52
C TYR A 17 -6.15 -0.37 -13.67
N ARG A 18 -6.91 0.50 -14.35
CA ARG A 18 -7.85 1.46 -13.73
C ARG A 18 -9.04 0.80 -13.02
N PHE A 19 -9.20 -0.53 -13.10
CA PHE A 19 -10.37 -1.26 -12.60
C PHE A 19 -10.08 -2.46 -11.69
N GLU A 20 -8.82 -2.73 -11.30
CA GLU A 20 -8.57 -3.83 -10.36
C GLU A 20 -8.92 -3.45 -8.92
N LYS A 21 -9.62 -4.36 -8.22
CA LYS A 21 -9.91 -4.24 -6.79
C LYS A 21 -8.60 -4.05 -6.02
N LEU A 22 -8.52 -2.94 -5.28
CA LEU A 22 -7.42 -2.68 -4.37
C LEU A 22 -7.70 -3.36 -3.03
N THR A 23 -6.67 -3.91 -2.42
CA THR A 23 -6.70 -4.54 -1.11
C THR A 23 -5.76 -3.80 -0.17
N ILE A 24 -6.14 -3.71 1.10
CA ILE A 24 -5.28 -3.15 2.15
C ILE A 24 -4.11 -4.11 2.39
N HIS A 25 -2.90 -3.56 2.36
CA HIS A 25 -1.67 -4.25 2.70
C HIS A 25 -1.02 -3.55 3.90
N HIS A 26 -0.62 -4.33 4.90
CA HIS A 26 0.10 -3.85 6.06
C HIS A 26 1.59 -3.93 5.76
N ILE A 27 2.29 -2.79 5.75
CA ILE A 27 3.71 -2.72 5.39
C ILE A 27 4.54 -3.61 6.32
N ASP A 28 4.23 -3.60 7.61
CA ASP A 28 4.90 -4.43 8.62
C ASP A 28 4.47 -5.91 8.62
N TYR A 29 3.48 -6.29 7.80
CA TYR A 29 2.83 -7.61 7.76
C TYR A 29 2.07 -8.01 9.05
N ASN A 30 1.88 -7.08 9.99
CA ASN A 30 1.06 -7.28 11.19
C ASN A 30 -0.37 -6.81 10.92
N LYS A 31 -1.30 -7.76 10.74
CA LYS A 31 -2.73 -7.48 10.47
C LYS A 31 -3.48 -6.77 11.60
N LYS A 32 -2.88 -6.60 12.77
CA LYS A 32 -3.46 -5.86 13.89
C LYS A 32 -2.95 -4.41 13.94
N ASN A 33 -1.95 -4.05 13.16
CA ASN A 33 -1.39 -2.71 13.13
C ASN A 33 -2.12 -1.84 12.09
N ASN A 34 -3.22 -1.22 12.54
CA ASN A 34 -4.08 -0.37 11.71
C ASN A 34 -3.62 1.10 11.64
N ASP A 35 -2.36 1.40 11.97
CA ASP A 35 -1.81 2.74 11.79
C ASP A 35 -1.87 3.14 10.31
N GLU A 36 -2.45 4.31 10.00
CA GLU A 36 -2.63 4.79 8.63
C GLU A 36 -1.30 4.88 7.85
N LEU A 37 -0.18 5.13 8.53
CA LEU A 37 1.16 5.17 7.96
C LEU A 37 1.73 3.77 7.67
N ASN A 38 1.15 2.72 8.27
CA ASN A 38 1.48 1.33 8.04
C ASN A 38 0.61 0.67 6.96
N LEU A 39 -0.43 1.35 6.46
CA LEU A 39 -1.37 0.81 5.48
C LEU A 39 -1.13 1.37 4.07
N ILE A 40 -1.12 0.47 3.08
CA ILE A 40 -1.08 0.85 1.66
C ILE A 40 -2.14 0.08 0.86
N SER A 41 -2.64 0.69 -0.21
CA SER A 41 -3.55 0.02 -1.13
C SER A 41 -2.78 -0.60 -2.31
N LEU A 42 -2.87 -1.92 -2.48
CA LEU A 42 -2.24 -2.67 -3.58
C LEU A 42 -3.31 -3.39 -4.43
N CYS A 43 -3.10 -3.50 -5.74
CA CYS A 43 -3.90 -4.44 -6.55
C CYS A 43 -3.48 -5.89 -6.27
N ARG A 44 -4.31 -6.87 -6.68
CA ARG A 44 -4.02 -8.30 -6.46
C ARG A 44 -2.64 -8.71 -6.96
N LYS A 45 -2.24 -8.22 -8.15
CA LYS A 45 -0.93 -8.50 -8.75
C LYS A 45 0.22 -7.96 -7.91
N CYS A 46 0.10 -6.75 -7.36
CA CYS A 46 1.14 -6.17 -6.50
C CYS A 46 1.16 -6.87 -5.13
N HIS A 47 -0.01 -7.15 -4.55
CA HIS A 47 -0.12 -7.87 -3.29
C HIS A 47 0.52 -9.26 -3.35
N SER A 48 0.37 -9.97 -4.49
CA SER A 48 1.02 -11.27 -4.67
C SER A 48 2.55 -11.18 -4.71
N LYS A 49 3.13 -10.08 -5.20
CA LYS A 49 4.59 -9.88 -5.27
C LYS A 49 5.21 -9.64 -3.89
N THR A 50 4.45 -9.01 -3.00
CA THR A 50 4.91 -8.69 -1.64
C THR A 50 4.76 -9.87 -0.68
N GLY A 51 4.32 -11.05 -1.14
CA GLY A 51 4.24 -12.25 -0.30
C GLY A 51 5.62 -12.74 0.20
N GLY A 52 6.69 -12.52 -0.57
CA GLY A 52 8.07 -12.92 -0.25
C GLY A 52 8.99 -11.71 -0.02
N LYS A 53 10.23 -11.96 0.44
CA LYS A 53 11.26 -10.92 0.71
C LYS A 53 10.73 -9.73 1.55
N ARG A 54 10.00 -10.02 2.63
CA ARG A 54 9.28 -9.02 3.45
C ARG A 54 10.14 -7.81 3.85
N LYS A 55 11.38 -8.04 4.28
CA LYS A 55 12.33 -6.99 4.66
C LYS A 55 12.63 -6.01 3.51
N TYR A 56 12.78 -6.53 2.29
CA TYR A 56 12.98 -5.69 1.10
C TYR A 56 11.75 -4.80 0.84
N TRP A 57 10.55 -5.37 0.87
CA TRP A 57 9.32 -4.61 0.62
C TRP A 57 8.99 -3.63 1.73
N GLN A 58 9.23 -4.01 3.00
CA GLN A 58 9.15 -3.10 4.14
C GLN A 58 10.00 -1.86 3.92
N ASN A 59 11.27 -2.03 3.55
CA ASN A 59 12.18 -0.91 3.27
C ASN A 59 11.72 -0.10 2.05
N TYR A 60 11.35 -0.79 0.96
CA TYR A 60 10.84 -0.17 -0.25
C TYR A 60 9.63 0.73 0.01
N PHE A 61 8.64 0.25 0.78
CA PHE A 61 7.45 1.02 1.09
C PHE A 61 7.74 2.13 2.08
N LYS A 62 8.59 1.91 3.09
CA LYS A 62 9.02 2.99 3.98
C LYS A 62 9.65 4.14 3.20
N GLU A 63 10.58 3.85 2.29
CA GLU A 63 11.22 4.88 1.46
C GLU A 63 10.25 5.60 0.52
N LYS A 64 9.23 4.91 0.00
CA LYS A 64 8.27 5.49 -0.96
C LYS A 64 7.10 6.21 -0.30
N VAL A 65 6.65 5.77 0.87
CA VAL A 65 5.54 6.36 1.63
C VAL A 65 6.02 7.54 2.48
N GLN A 66 7.20 7.47 3.08
CA GLN A 66 7.76 8.56 3.92
C GLN A 66 8.36 9.73 3.13
N ARG A 67 8.36 9.68 1.79
CA ARG A 67 8.81 10.79 0.91
C ARG A 67 7.66 11.70 0.44
N LEU A 68 6.50 11.64 1.09
CA LEU A 68 5.29 12.40 0.76
C LEU A 68 4.76 13.11 2.00
#